data_AF-A0A1Q7QRG9-F1
#
_entry.id   AF-A0A1Q7QRG9-F1
#
_cell.length_a   1.000
_cell.length_b   1.000
_cell.length_c   1.000
_cell.angle_alpha   90.00
_cell.angle_beta   90.00
_cell.angle_gamma   90.00
#
_symmetry.space_group_name_H-M   'P 1'
#
loop_
_entity.id
_entity.type
_entity.pdbx_description
1 polymer ?
#
loop_
_entity_poly.entity_id
_entity_poly.type
_entity_poly.pdbx_seq_one_letter_code
_entity_poly.pdbx_strand_id
1 'polypeptide(L)'
;MYRLADDLALVHTVDVFTPVVDDPYHYGAISAANALSDVYAMGGRPILALNIVGFPRNKLPMWVLEEILHGGADKATEAGVIIAGGHSIDDPEPKYGLAVTGIVHPDGVVRNVGARPGDQLVLTKPLGIGVITTGIKQGKTSAAAAEEAISVMETLNRAGAEAMIEVGVHAATDVTGFGLLGHLHEMTSGSRVRARIHYSRIPVLEEATTLVHQGAIAGGTTRNYEYLQPKVT
;
A
#
# COMPACT_ATOMS: atom_id res chain seq x y z
N MET A 1 -10.02 -7.90 -13.30
CA MET A 1 -9.17 -8.69 -14.23
C MET A 1 -9.78 -8.70 -15.63
N TYR A 2 -8.96 -8.80 -16.66
CA TYR A 2 -9.39 -8.98 -18.04
C TYR A 2 -8.71 -10.23 -18.62
N ARG A 3 -9.48 -11.25 -19.01
CA ARG A 3 -8.92 -12.50 -19.55
C ARG A 3 -8.49 -12.28 -21.00
N LEU A 4 -7.21 -12.49 -21.30
CA LEU A 4 -6.63 -12.37 -22.65
C LEU A 4 -6.59 -13.71 -23.37
N ALA A 5 -6.29 -14.77 -22.64
CA ALA A 5 -6.19 -16.13 -23.15
C ALA A 5 -6.64 -17.12 -22.07
N ASP A 6 -6.60 -18.42 -22.38
CA ASP A 6 -7.09 -19.42 -21.44
C ASP A 6 -6.32 -19.45 -20.13
N ASP A 7 -5.00 -19.22 -20.21
CA ASP A 7 -4.01 -19.26 -19.13
C ASP A 7 -3.48 -17.87 -18.73
N LEU A 8 -4.02 -16.79 -19.31
CA LEU A 8 -3.51 -15.43 -19.10
C LEU A 8 -4.62 -14.41 -18.91
N ALA A 9 -4.53 -13.65 -17.81
CA ALA A 9 -5.34 -12.48 -17.55
C ALA A 9 -4.48 -11.27 -17.16
N LEU A 10 -4.99 -10.08 -17.48
CA LEU A 10 -4.45 -8.80 -17.03
C LEU A 10 -5.10 -8.35 -15.72
N VAL A 11 -4.28 -7.76 -14.87
CA VAL A 11 -4.68 -6.93 -13.72
C VAL A 11 -4.19 -5.52 -13.99
N HIS A 12 -5.08 -4.54 -13.83
CA HIS A 12 -4.73 -3.13 -13.95
C HIS A 12 -5.10 -2.44 -12.64
N THR A 13 -4.19 -1.62 -12.15
CA THR A 13 -4.44 -0.72 -11.03
C THR A 13 -3.82 0.64 -11.31
N VAL A 14 -4.26 1.64 -10.58
CA VAL A 14 -3.69 2.97 -10.54
C VAL A 14 -3.78 3.49 -9.12
N ASP A 15 -2.66 3.96 -8.58
CA ASP A 15 -2.66 4.68 -7.31
C ASP A 15 -1.70 5.87 -7.39
N VAL A 16 -2.13 6.99 -6.80
CA VAL A 16 -1.44 8.28 -6.76
C VAL A 16 -1.80 8.98 -5.46
N PHE A 17 -0.80 9.40 -4.72
CA PHE A 17 -1.02 10.12 -3.45
C PHE A 17 -0.02 11.28 -3.30
N THR A 18 -0.13 12.03 -2.20
CA THR A 18 0.74 13.16 -1.85
C THR A 18 1.90 12.71 -0.96
N PRO A 19 2.99 13.49 -0.82
CA PRO A 19 4.15 13.10 -0.02
C PRO A 19 3.80 12.60 1.39
N VAL A 20 4.29 11.40 1.70
CA VAL A 20 4.18 10.76 3.02
C VAL A 20 5.46 10.91 3.85
N VAL A 21 6.56 11.28 3.20
CA VAL A 21 7.88 11.57 3.77
C VAL A 21 8.48 12.78 3.06
N ASP A 22 9.45 13.43 3.70
CA ASP A 22 10.06 14.67 3.18
C ASP A 22 11.10 14.40 2.09
N ASP A 23 11.80 13.26 2.15
CA ASP A 23 12.79 12.88 1.17
C ASP A 23 12.11 12.49 -0.16
N PRO A 24 12.42 13.19 -1.28
CA PRO A 24 11.72 12.97 -2.55
C PRO A 24 11.99 11.58 -3.14
N TYR A 25 13.20 11.04 -2.97
CA TYR A 25 13.56 9.71 -3.47
C TYR A 25 12.74 8.64 -2.74
N HIS A 26 12.70 8.68 -1.41
CA HIS A 26 11.92 7.74 -0.63
C HIS A 26 10.41 7.86 -0.91
N TYR A 27 9.90 9.09 -1.09
CA TYR A 27 8.53 9.27 -1.52
C TYR A 27 8.25 8.59 -2.87
N GLY A 28 9.14 8.75 -3.87
CA GLY A 28 9.06 8.06 -5.15
C GLY A 28 9.00 6.53 -5.01
N ALA A 29 9.94 5.97 -4.23
CA ALA A 29 10.04 4.54 -3.99
C ALA A 29 8.79 3.99 -3.26
N ILE A 30 8.29 4.69 -2.25
CA ILE A 30 7.07 4.31 -1.51
C ILE A 30 5.84 4.36 -2.43
N SER A 31 5.70 5.40 -3.26
CA SER A 31 4.62 5.51 -4.24
C SER A 31 4.59 4.36 -5.23
N ALA A 32 5.77 3.98 -5.74
CA ALA A 32 5.88 2.83 -6.63
C ALA A 32 5.54 1.51 -5.91
N ALA A 33 6.08 1.27 -4.71
CA ALA A 33 5.80 0.05 -3.94
C ALA A 33 4.29 -0.10 -3.63
N ASN A 34 3.63 1.01 -3.28
CA ASN A 34 2.20 1.03 -3.02
C ASN A 34 1.38 0.76 -4.29
N ALA A 35 1.66 1.44 -5.41
CA ALA A 35 0.93 1.21 -6.66
C ALA A 35 1.10 -0.22 -7.22
N LEU A 36 2.22 -0.88 -6.93
CA LEU A 36 2.45 -2.28 -7.28
C LEU A 36 1.69 -3.26 -6.37
N SER A 37 1.29 -2.82 -5.17
CA SER A 37 0.70 -3.65 -4.12
C SER A 37 -0.60 -4.33 -4.55
N ASP A 38 -1.52 -3.63 -5.24
CA ASP A 38 -2.80 -4.22 -5.65
C ASP A 38 -2.61 -5.41 -6.60
N VAL A 39 -1.61 -5.35 -7.48
CA VAL A 39 -1.29 -6.46 -8.38
C VAL A 39 -0.84 -7.67 -7.57
N TYR A 40 0.04 -7.46 -6.59
CA TYR A 40 0.48 -8.51 -5.67
C TYR A 40 -0.69 -9.06 -4.83
N ALA A 41 -1.59 -8.22 -4.33
CA ALA A 41 -2.75 -8.63 -3.53
C ALA A 41 -3.75 -9.51 -4.30
N MET A 42 -3.77 -9.40 -5.65
CA MET A 42 -4.55 -10.27 -6.52
C MET A 42 -3.84 -11.57 -6.91
N GLY A 43 -2.61 -11.80 -6.42
CA GLY A 43 -1.76 -12.93 -6.85
C GLY A 43 -1.10 -12.73 -8.21
N GLY A 44 -1.12 -11.50 -8.73
CA GLY A 44 -0.53 -11.16 -10.01
C GLY A 44 0.94 -10.81 -9.91
N ARG A 45 1.60 -10.85 -11.07
CA ARG A 45 2.96 -10.36 -11.26
C ARG A 45 2.92 -9.05 -12.05
N PRO A 46 3.37 -7.91 -11.50
CA PRO A 46 3.45 -6.67 -12.26
C PRO A 46 4.50 -6.80 -13.36
N ILE A 47 4.25 -6.19 -14.53
CA ILE A 47 5.14 -6.28 -15.69
C ILE A 47 5.46 -4.93 -16.34
N LEU A 48 4.53 -3.97 -16.22
CA LEU A 48 4.62 -2.68 -16.89
C LEU A 48 3.98 -1.61 -16.02
N ALA A 49 4.54 -0.41 -16.01
CA ALA A 49 3.96 0.74 -15.35
C ALA A 49 4.09 2.02 -16.20
N LEU A 50 3.25 3.00 -15.90
CA LEU A 50 3.29 4.35 -16.43
C LEU A 50 3.28 5.35 -15.27
N ASN A 51 4.17 6.35 -15.31
CA ASN A 51 4.19 7.42 -14.33
C ASN A 51 2.93 8.28 -14.42
N ILE A 52 2.39 8.65 -13.26
CA ILE A 52 1.37 9.70 -13.13
C ILE A 52 1.91 10.76 -12.18
N VAL A 53 2.08 11.97 -12.69
CA VAL A 53 2.74 13.06 -11.97
C VAL A 53 1.85 14.30 -11.97
N GLY A 54 1.57 14.83 -10.78
CA GLY A 54 1.16 16.23 -10.59
C GLY A 54 2.29 16.96 -9.87
N PHE A 55 2.83 18.04 -10.43
CA PHE A 55 3.98 18.71 -9.82
C PHE A 55 3.89 20.24 -9.90
N PRO A 56 4.10 20.96 -8.78
CA PRO A 56 4.04 22.42 -8.75
C PRO A 56 5.36 23.02 -9.25
N ARG A 57 5.58 23.05 -10.57
CA ARG A 57 6.83 23.54 -11.19
C ARG A 57 7.22 24.98 -10.80
N ASN A 58 6.25 25.78 -10.37
CA ASN A 58 6.46 27.17 -9.94
C ASN A 58 6.76 27.30 -8.43
N LYS A 59 6.61 26.23 -7.64
CA LYS A 59 6.83 26.24 -6.19
C LYS A 59 7.98 25.33 -5.75
N LEU A 60 8.22 24.24 -6.47
CA LEU A 60 9.27 23.28 -6.17
C LEU A 60 10.29 23.22 -7.31
N PRO A 61 11.59 23.11 -6.99
CA PRO A 61 12.63 22.99 -8.00
C PRO A 61 12.58 21.62 -8.69
N MET A 62 12.98 21.56 -9.97
CA MET A 62 12.85 20.35 -10.79
C MET A 62 13.64 19.15 -10.27
N TRP A 63 14.74 19.36 -9.55
CA TRP A 63 15.51 18.26 -8.95
C TRP A 63 14.67 17.41 -7.97
N VAL A 64 13.66 18.01 -7.32
CA VAL A 64 12.74 17.26 -6.45
C VAL A 64 11.94 16.25 -7.27
N LEU A 65 11.48 16.64 -8.47
CA LEU A 65 10.79 15.72 -9.35
C LEU A 65 11.74 14.64 -9.89
N GLU A 66 12.97 15.00 -10.24
CA GLU A 66 13.99 14.06 -10.70
C GLU A 66 14.23 12.96 -9.65
N GLU A 67 14.38 13.32 -8.38
CA GLU A 67 14.56 12.37 -7.28
C GLU A 67 13.32 11.50 -7.02
N ILE A 68 12.10 12.05 -7.11
CA ILE A 68 10.85 11.27 -7.03
C ILE A 68 10.81 10.20 -8.13
N LEU A 69 11.13 10.59 -9.37
CA LEU A 69 11.13 9.66 -10.49
C LEU A 69 12.25 8.62 -10.36
N HIS A 70 13.40 9.00 -9.80
CA HIS A 70 14.51 8.11 -9.54
C HIS A 70 14.14 7.02 -8.54
N GLY A 71 13.60 7.38 -7.37
CA GLY A 71 13.16 6.39 -6.37
C GLY A 71 12.05 5.47 -6.90
N GLY A 72 11.11 6.03 -7.66
CA GLY A 72 10.07 5.24 -8.33
C GLY A 72 10.62 4.25 -9.35
N ALA A 73 11.63 4.66 -10.14
CA ALA A 73 12.29 3.83 -11.14
C ALA A 73 13.11 2.70 -10.51
N ASP A 74 13.86 2.98 -9.43
CA ASP A 74 14.65 1.97 -8.71
C ASP A 74 13.73 0.93 -8.09
N LYS A 75 12.62 1.35 -7.48
CA LYS A 75 11.64 0.42 -6.91
C LYS A 75 10.93 -0.42 -7.99
N ALA A 76 10.61 0.17 -9.14
CA ALA A 76 10.07 -0.59 -10.28
C ALA A 76 11.11 -1.61 -10.81
N THR A 77 12.38 -1.24 -10.84
CA THR A 77 13.48 -2.13 -11.25
C THR A 77 13.64 -3.31 -10.27
N GLU A 78 13.60 -3.05 -8.96
CA GLU A 78 13.54 -4.09 -7.92
C GLU A 78 12.35 -5.04 -8.16
N ALA A 79 11.20 -4.46 -8.55
CA ALA A 79 9.98 -5.19 -8.89
C ALA A 79 10.06 -5.97 -10.22
N GLY A 80 11.10 -5.78 -11.03
CA GLY A 80 11.21 -6.38 -12.37
C GLY A 80 10.23 -5.77 -13.37
N VAL A 81 9.82 -4.52 -13.14
CA VAL A 81 8.79 -3.79 -13.88
C VAL A 81 9.43 -2.71 -14.72
N ILE A 82 9.00 -2.59 -15.98
CA ILE A 82 9.43 -1.51 -16.87
C ILE A 82 8.47 -0.32 -16.71
N ILE A 83 9.00 0.86 -16.42
CA ILE A 83 8.26 2.12 -16.54
C ILE A 83 8.35 2.61 -17.99
N ALA A 84 7.26 2.48 -18.76
CA ALA A 84 7.24 2.72 -20.21
C ALA A 84 6.82 4.14 -20.60
N GLY A 85 7.10 5.12 -19.75
CA GLY A 85 6.70 6.51 -19.91
C GLY A 85 5.69 6.93 -18.85
N GLY A 86 4.79 7.84 -19.21
CA GLY A 86 3.78 8.37 -18.30
C GLY A 86 3.25 9.73 -18.74
N HIS A 87 2.57 10.40 -17.81
CA HIS A 87 2.05 11.74 -18.03
C HIS A 87 2.27 12.62 -16.80
N SER A 88 2.59 13.89 -17.06
CA SER A 88 2.84 14.89 -16.03
C SER A 88 1.99 16.12 -16.28
N ILE A 89 1.39 16.65 -15.22
CA ILE A 89 0.58 17.88 -15.24
C ILE A 89 1.10 18.88 -14.20
N ASP A 90 0.87 20.16 -14.46
CA ASP A 90 1.06 21.22 -13.45
C ASP A 90 -0.03 21.08 -12.39
N ASP A 91 0.35 21.01 -11.12
CA ASP A 91 -0.56 20.79 -10.00
C ASP A 91 -0.10 21.62 -8.78
N PRO A 92 -1.00 22.28 -8.02
CA PRO A 92 -0.65 23.02 -6.82
C PRO A 92 0.11 22.25 -5.73
N GLU A 93 -0.04 20.93 -5.67
CA GLU A 93 0.58 20.02 -4.70
C GLU A 93 1.24 18.81 -5.40
N PRO A 94 2.46 18.40 -4.98
CA PRO A 94 3.12 17.24 -5.56
C PRO A 94 2.28 15.97 -5.35
N LYS A 95 2.12 15.20 -6.42
CA LYS A 95 1.42 13.91 -6.48
C LYS A 95 2.19 12.97 -7.39
N TYR A 96 2.42 11.76 -6.93
CA TYR A 96 3.15 10.76 -7.70
C TYR A 96 2.61 9.38 -7.43
N GLY A 97 2.59 8.57 -8.49
CA GLY A 97 2.19 7.19 -8.46
C GLY A 97 2.28 6.56 -9.83
N LEU A 98 1.76 5.34 -9.94
CA LEU A 98 1.88 4.53 -11.14
C LEU A 98 0.52 3.98 -11.56
N ALA A 99 0.26 3.96 -12.86
CA ALA A 99 -0.67 3.02 -13.46
C ALA A 99 0.08 1.73 -13.76
N VAL A 100 -0.30 0.62 -13.14
CA VAL A 100 0.41 -0.66 -13.21
C VAL A 100 -0.42 -1.67 -13.98
N THR A 101 0.24 -2.40 -14.86
CA THR A 101 -0.28 -3.60 -15.52
C THR A 101 0.48 -4.81 -15.02
N GLY A 102 -0.26 -5.79 -14.51
CA GLY A 102 0.22 -7.10 -14.14
C GLY A 102 -0.46 -8.22 -14.91
N ILE A 103 0.10 -9.41 -14.79
CA ILE A 103 -0.44 -10.64 -15.35
C ILE A 103 -0.72 -11.65 -14.25
N VAL A 104 -1.71 -12.51 -14.46
CA VAL A 104 -2.09 -13.57 -13.53
C VAL A 104 -2.73 -14.72 -14.32
N HIS A 105 -2.58 -15.95 -13.85
CA HIS A 105 -3.35 -17.07 -14.38
C HIS A 105 -4.83 -16.90 -13.97
N PRO A 106 -5.83 -17.04 -14.85
CA PRO A 106 -7.24 -16.81 -14.50
C PRO A 106 -7.72 -17.60 -13.27
N ASP A 107 -7.23 -18.82 -13.09
CA ASP A 107 -7.55 -19.68 -11.94
C ASP A 107 -6.71 -19.37 -10.67
N GLY A 108 -5.64 -18.58 -10.81
CA GLY A 108 -4.76 -18.18 -9.70
C GLY A 108 -5.13 -16.83 -9.09
N VAL A 109 -6.24 -16.22 -9.50
CA VAL A 109 -6.65 -14.90 -9.00
C VAL A 109 -7.16 -15.00 -7.58
N VAL A 110 -6.46 -14.32 -6.67
CA VAL A 110 -6.90 -14.15 -5.30
C VAL A 110 -7.82 -12.92 -5.23
N ARG A 111 -8.95 -13.08 -4.54
CA ARG A 111 -9.92 -12.01 -4.33
C ARG A 111 -9.86 -11.56 -2.88
N ASN A 112 -10.33 -10.34 -2.62
CA ASN A 112 -10.55 -9.87 -1.24
C ASN A 112 -11.78 -10.51 -0.58
N VAL A 113 -12.46 -11.44 -1.25
CA VAL A 113 -13.61 -12.20 -0.74
C VAL A 113 -13.39 -13.68 -1.01
N GLY A 114 -14.02 -14.53 -0.19
CA GLY A 114 -13.87 -15.98 -0.27
C GLY A 114 -13.38 -16.61 1.03
N ALA A 115 -13.09 -15.81 2.06
CA ALA A 115 -12.69 -16.27 3.38
C ALA A 115 -13.73 -17.23 3.98
N ARG A 116 -13.27 -18.24 4.70
CA ARG A 116 -14.08 -19.33 5.24
C ARG A 116 -13.93 -19.46 6.75
N PRO A 117 -14.95 -19.96 7.47
CA PRO A 117 -14.76 -20.34 8.88
C PRO A 117 -13.62 -21.35 9.03
N GLY A 118 -12.68 -21.07 9.94
CA GLY A 118 -11.48 -21.89 10.16
C GLY A 118 -10.20 -21.29 9.60
N ASP A 119 -10.30 -20.31 8.69
CA ASP A 119 -9.13 -19.59 8.16
C ASP A 119 -8.35 -18.88 9.26
N GLN A 120 -7.03 -18.83 9.08
CA GLN A 120 -6.12 -18.03 9.90
C GLN A 120 -5.87 -16.68 9.22
N LEU A 121 -5.76 -15.62 10.03
CA LEU A 121 -5.40 -14.28 9.55
C LEU A 121 -3.89 -14.09 9.64
N VAL A 122 -3.29 -13.66 8.54
CA VAL A 122 -1.85 -13.36 8.44
C VAL A 122 -1.67 -11.91 7.98
N LEU A 123 -0.76 -11.19 8.62
CA LEU A 123 -0.38 -9.84 8.26
C LEU A 123 1.14 -9.81 8.01
N THR A 124 1.55 -9.31 6.84
CA THR A 124 2.94 -9.39 6.37
C THR A 124 3.78 -8.16 6.71
N LYS A 125 3.15 -7.06 7.15
CA LYS A 125 3.81 -5.82 7.56
C LYS A 125 3.22 -5.30 8.88
N PRO A 126 4.03 -4.69 9.76
CA PRO A 126 3.52 -4.09 10.99
C PRO A 126 2.59 -2.90 10.69
N LEU A 127 1.66 -2.63 11.61
CA LEU A 127 0.83 -1.42 11.59
C LEU A 127 1.57 -0.23 12.21
N GLY A 128 1.02 0.98 12.03
CA GLY A 128 1.50 2.20 12.69
C GLY A 128 1.97 3.30 11.74
N ILE A 129 2.13 3.02 10.45
CA ILE A 129 2.65 3.97 9.45
C ILE A 129 1.95 5.33 9.47
N GLY A 130 0.61 5.37 9.50
CA GLY A 130 -0.14 6.64 9.54
C GLY A 130 0.14 7.48 10.78
N VAL A 131 0.43 6.83 11.92
CA VAL A 131 0.83 7.50 13.17
C VAL A 131 2.26 8.02 13.04
N ILE A 132 3.19 7.19 12.56
CA ILE A 132 4.60 7.57 12.39
C ILE A 132 4.72 8.78 11.45
N THR A 133 4.07 8.74 10.28
CA THR A 133 4.09 9.83 9.30
C THR A 133 3.40 11.09 9.80
N THR A 134 2.35 10.96 10.63
CA THR A 134 1.76 12.12 11.33
C THR A 134 2.73 12.71 12.35
N GLY A 135 3.44 11.86 13.10
CA GLY A 135 4.48 12.27 14.03
C GLY A 135 5.65 12.98 13.35
N ILE A 136 6.05 12.55 12.14
CA ILE A 136 7.08 13.20 11.32
C ILE A 136 6.65 14.63 11.01
N LYS A 137 5.43 14.80 10.49
CA LYS A 137 4.83 16.13 10.20
C LYS A 137 4.71 17.03 11.45
N GLN A 138 4.63 16.44 12.63
CA GLN A 138 4.56 17.15 13.92
C GLN A 138 5.94 17.33 14.58
N GLY A 139 7.03 16.82 14.00
CA GLY A 139 8.37 16.85 14.60
C GLY A 139 8.50 16.01 15.89
N LYS A 140 7.69 14.95 16.04
CA LYS A 140 7.64 14.09 17.24
C LYS A 140 8.28 12.73 17.06
N THR A 141 8.39 12.24 15.83
CA THR A 141 8.94 10.91 15.51
C THR A 141 10.47 10.93 15.58
N SER A 142 11.06 9.91 16.22
CA SER A 142 12.50 9.71 16.18
C SER A 142 13.02 9.40 14.77
N ALA A 143 14.30 9.69 14.50
CA ALA A 143 14.91 9.35 13.22
C ALA A 143 14.88 7.83 12.94
N ALA A 144 15.07 7.00 13.98
CA ALA A 144 15.06 5.55 13.86
C ALA A 144 13.67 5.02 13.46
N ALA A 145 12.59 5.52 14.07
CA ALA A 145 11.23 5.11 13.69
C ALA A 145 10.81 5.63 12.31
N ALA A 146 11.31 6.81 11.90
CA ALA A 146 11.09 7.30 10.55
C ALA A 146 11.77 6.40 9.51
N GLU A 147 13.03 6.00 9.75
CA GLU A 147 13.79 5.08 8.90
C GLU A 147 13.13 3.70 8.84
N GLU A 148 12.69 3.14 9.98
CA GLU A 148 11.97 1.87 10.02
C GLU A 148 10.65 1.94 9.22
N ALA A 149 9.87 3.01 9.39
CA ALA A 149 8.63 3.18 8.65
C ALA A 149 8.86 3.33 7.13
N ILE A 150 9.90 4.05 6.72
CA ILE A 150 10.33 4.14 5.30
C ILE A 150 10.65 2.75 4.77
N SER A 151 11.51 1.99 5.48
CA SER A 151 11.87 0.62 5.09
C SER A 151 10.65 -0.29 4.93
N VAL A 152 9.69 -0.22 5.86
CA VAL A 152 8.44 -1.01 5.79
C VAL A 152 7.57 -0.59 4.60
N MET A 153 7.43 0.71 4.35
CA MET A 153 6.65 1.23 3.22
C MET A 153 7.26 0.86 1.87
N GLU A 154 8.60 0.92 1.74
CA GLU A 154 9.32 0.60 0.51
C GLU A 154 9.40 -0.90 0.20
N THR A 155 9.18 -1.77 1.18
CA THR A 155 9.24 -3.22 0.97
C THR A 155 8.16 -3.66 -0.02
N LEU A 156 8.53 -4.35 -1.10
CA LEU A 156 7.54 -4.90 -2.04
C LEU A 156 6.73 -6.03 -1.41
N ASN A 157 5.43 -6.11 -1.74
CA ASN A 157 4.56 -7.21 -1.30
C ASN A 157 4.80 -8.53 -2.07
N ARG A 158 5.86 -8.63 -2.89
CA ARG A 158 6.18 -9.79 -3.72
C ARG A 158 6.24 -11.10 -2.92
N ALA A 159 7.07 -11.14 -1.87
CA ALA A 159 7.25 -12.36 -1.07
C ALA A 159 5.94 -12.80 -0.39
N GLY A 160 5.13 -11.84 0.05
CA GLY A 160 3.80 -12.13 0.61
C GLY A 160 2.84 -12.71 -0.43
N ALA A 161 2.87 -12.19 -1.66
CA ALA A 161 2.06 -12.70 -2.76
C ALA A 161 2.51 -14.10 -3.22
N GLU A 162 3.81 -14.35 -3.31
CA GLU A 162 4.35 -15.67 -3.63
C GLU A 162 3.94 -16.70 -2.57
N ALA A 163 4.11 -16.37 -1.29
CA ALA A 163 3.72 -17.23 -0.18
C ALA A 163 2.20 -17.51 -0.16
N MET A 164 1.35 -16.49 -0.39
CA MET A 164 -0.10 -16.69 -0.36
C MET A 164 -0.59 -17.61 -1.50
N ILE A 165 0.08 -17.54 -2.67
CA ILE A 165 -0.22 -18.40 -3.80
C ILE A 165 0.24 -19.83 -3.53
N GLU A 166 1.46 -20.01 -2.99
CA GLU A 166 2.00 -21.33 -2.65
C GLU A 166 1.12 -22.09 -1.67
N VAL A 167 0.61 -21.42 -0.63
CA VAL A 167 -0.25 -22.05 0.39
C VAL A 167 -1.71 -22.17 -0.03
N GLY A 168 -2.14 -21.48 -1.09
CA GLY A 168 -3.52 -21.50 -1.58
C GLY A 168 -4.50 -20.80 -0.64
N VAL A 169 -4.30 -19.50 -0.40
CA VAL A 169 -5.23 -18.71 0.44
C VAL A 169 -6.64 -18.61 -0.15
N HIS A 170 -7.65 -18.50 0.72
CA HIS A 170 -9.04 -18.31 0.30
C HIS A 170 -9.39 -16.86 -0.06
N ALA A 171 -8.70 -15.89 0.55
CA ALA A 171 -8.86 -14.46 0.28
C ALA A 171 -7.59 -13.70 0.68
N ALA A 172 -7.32 -12.58 0.01
CA ALA A 172 -6.25 -11.67 0.36
C ALA A 172 -6.61 -10.23 -0.02
N THR A 173 -6.03 -9.28 0.70
CA THR A 173 -6.07 -7.85 0.41
C THR A 173 -4.82 -7.24 1.02
N ASP A 174 -4.38 -6.10 0.49
CA ASP A 174 -3.38 -5.28 1.14
C ASP A 174 -4.04 -4.28 2.12
N VAL A 175 -3.28 -3.88 3.14
CA VAL A 175 -3.78 -2.98 4.18
C VAL A 175 -3.23 -1.57 3.94
N THR A 176 -4.10 -0.70 3.42
CA THR A 176 -3.77 0.69 3.04
C THR A 176 -4.57 1.71 3.88
N GLY A 177 -5.08 2.78 3.27
CA GLY A 177 -5.66 3.95 3.94
C GLY A 177 -6.90 3.68 4.83
N PHE A 178 -7.63 2.58 4.60
CA PHE A 178 -8.77 2.17 5.44
C PHE A 178 -8.35 1.50 6.76
N GLY A 179 -7.06 1.19 6.90
CA GLY A 179 -6.50 0.47 8.04
C GLY A 179 -6.94 -0.99 8.10
N LEU A 180 -6.35 -1.74 9.03
CA LEU A 180 -6.58 -3.18 9.18
C LEU A 180 -8.07 -3.52 9.31
N LEU A 181 -8.79 -2.81 10.18
CA LEU A 181 -10.19 -3.10 10.44
C LEU A 181 -11.11 -2.78 9.26
N GLY A 182 -10.77 -1.77 8.44
CA GLY A 182 -11.52 -1.44 7.24
C GLY A 182 -11.44 -2.56 6.20
N HIS A 183 -10.20 -2.92 5.84
CA HIS A 183 -9.92 -3.99 4.88
C HIS A 183 -10.42 -5.36 5.35
N LEU A 184 -10.27 -5.68 6.65
CA LEU A 184 -10.81 -6.91 7.22
C LEU A 184 -12.35 -6.92 7.22
N HIS A 185 -12.99 -5.77 7.46
CA HIS A 185 -14.44 -5.65 7.39
C HIS A 185 -14.97 -5.88 5.97
N GLU A 186 -14.31 -5.34 4.94
CA GLU A 186 -14.67 -5.60 3.54
C GLU A 186 -14.56 -7.09 3.21
N MET A 187 -13.44 -7.72 3.58
CA MET A 187 -13.20 -9.15 3.35
C MET A 187 -14.25 -10.03 4.02
N THR A 188 -14.51 -9.79 5.30
CA THR A 188 -15.45 -10.60 6.09
C THR A 188 -16.90 -10.39 5.65
N SER A 189 -17.28 -9.16 5.32
CA SER A 189 -18.63 -8.83 4.84
C SER A 189 -18.91 -9.45 3.47
N GLY A 190 -17.98 -9.32 2.52
CA GLY A 190 -18.10 -9.92 1.20
C GLY A 190 -18.07 -11.45 1.23
N SER A 191 -17.41 -12.03 2.22
CA SER A 191 -17.35 -13.48 2.45
C SER A 191 -18.47 -14.02 3.35
N ARG A 192 -19.31 -13.14 3.93
CA ARG A 192 -20.37 -13.49 4.90
C ARG A 192 -19.86 -14.29 6.11
N VAL A 193 -18.67 -13.95 6.59
CA VAL A 193 -18.06 -14.52 7.81
C VAL A 193 -17.76 -13.43 8.84
N ARG A 194 -17.19 -13.81 9.99
CA ARG A 194 -16.66 -12.88 11.00
C ARG A 194 -15.21 -13.25 11.31
N ALA A 195 -14.43 -12.23 11.64
CA ALA A 195 -13.05 -12.39 12.10
C ALA A 195 -12.94 -12.13 13.60
N ARG A 196 -12.00 -12.81 14.25
CA ARG A 196 -11.56 -12.50 15.62
C ARG A 196 -10.07 -12.20 15.58
N ILE A 197 -9.69 -11.03 16.08
CA ILE A 197 -8.31 -10.61 16.21
C ILE A 197 -7.90 -10.58 17.67
N HIS A 198 -6.66 -10.97 17.95
CA HIS A 198 -6.05 -10.81 19.26
C HIS A 198 -5.09 -9.64 19.18
N TYR A 199 -5.42 -8.51 19.83
CA TYR A 199 -4.61 -7.29 19.77
C TYR A 199 -3.13 -7.55 20.10
N SER A 200 -2.85 -8.38 21.09
CA SER A 200 -1.47 -8.75 21.50
C SER A 200 -0.66 -9.52 20.44
N ARG A 201 -1.28 -9.96 19.34
CA ARG A 201 -0.62 -10.65 18.21
C ARG A 201 -0.50 -9.76 16.97
N ILE A 202 -0.97 -8.53 17.02
CA ILE A 202 -0.89 -7.61 15.88
C ILE A 202 0.50 -6.96 15.91
N PRO A 203 1.33 -7.13 14.88
CA PRO A 203 2.60 -6.43 14.81
C PRO A 203 2.35 -4.93 14.61
N VAL A 204 2.98 -4.11 15.44
CA VAL A 204 2.89 -2.65 15.42
C VAL A 204 4.29 -2.09 15.58
N LEU A 205 4.61 -1.03 14.82
CA LEU A 205 5.86 -0.28 14.97
C LEU A 205 5.95 0.28 16.39
N GLU A 206 7.07 0.08 17.06
CA GLU A 206 7.23 0.30 18.50
C GLU A 206 6.84 1.72 18.92
N GLU A 207 7.34 2.73 18.20
CA GLU A 207 7.09 4.14 18.54
C GLU A 207 5.66 4.60 18.23
N ALA A 208 4.90 3.86 17.41
CA ALA A 208 3.54 4.24 17.04
C ALA A 208 2.62 4.32 18.28
N THR A 209 2.77 3.41 19.25
CA THR A 209 1.97 3.46 20.48
C THR A 209 2.24 4.74 21.28
N THR A 210 3.51 5.10 21.45
CA THR A 210 3.92 6.33 22.14
C THR A 210 3.41 7.58 21.44
N LEU A 211 3.51 7.62 20.10
CA LEU A 211 3.06 8.76 19.30
C LEU A 211 1.54 8.94 19.34
N VAL A 212 0.74 7.87 19.38
CA VAL A 212 -0.70 7.96 19.62
C VAL A 212 -0.99 8.65 20.96
N HIS A 213 -0.29 8.28 22.03
CA HIS A 213 -0.46 8.93 23.34
C HIS A 213 -0.04 10.40 23.34
N GLN A 214 0.85 10.80 22.43
CA GLN A 214 1.23 12.20 22.20
C GLN A 214 0.31 12.93 21.20
N GLY A 215 -0.79 12.30 20.77
CA GLY A 215 -1.80 12.89 19.89
C GLY A 215 -1.43 12.91 18.40
N ALA A 216 -0.43 12.14 17.97
CA ALA A 216 -0.08 12.01 16.55
C ALA A 216 -1.07 11.07 15.82
N ILE A 217 -2.33 11.50 15.71
CA ILE A 217 -3.41 10.73 15.07
C ILE A 217 -3.75 11.38 13.73
N ALA A 218 -3.65 10.61 12.64
CA ALA A 218 -4.02 11.08 11.32
C ALA A 218 -5.54 11.32 11.23
N GLY A 219 -5.98 12.36 10.51
CA GLY A 219 -7.41 12.60 10.30
C GLY A 219 -8.15 11.45 9.61
N GLY A 220 -7.44 10.61 8.84
CA GLY A 220 -7.98 9.37 8.27
C GLY A 220 -8.40 8.35 9.32
N THR A 221 -7.68 8.27 10.45
CA THR A 221 -8.00 7.35 11.54
C THR A 221 -9.38 7.65 12.14
N THR A 222 -9.70 8.92 12.38
CA THR A 222 -11.02 9.32 12.92
C THR A 222 -12.15 8.97 11.95
N ARG A 223 -11.98 9.24 10.66
CA ARG A 223 -12.97 8.87 9.63
C ARG A 223 -13.17 7.36 9.56
N ASN A 224 -12.10 6.57 9.62
CA ASN A 224 -12.18 5.11 9.63
C ASN A 224 -12.89 4.61 10.89
N TYR A 225 -12.60 5.19 12.05
CA TYR A 225 -13.27 4.84 13.31
C TYR A 225 -14.78 5.10 13.24
N GLU A 226 -15.20 6.30 12.83
CA GLU A 226 -16.62 6.66 12.68
C GLU A 226 -17.35 5.72 11.72
N TYR A 227 -16.70 5.36 10.61
CA TYR A 227 -17.26 4.41 9.64
C TYR A 227 -17.39 2.99 10.22
N LEU A 228 -16.45 2.55 11.04
CA LEU A 228 -16.36 1.15 11.52
C LEU A 228 -17.05 0.91 12.85
N GLN A 229 -17.19 1.91 13.71
CA GLN A 229 -17.78 1.77 15.04
C GLN A 229 -19.13 1.01 15.05
N PRO A 230 -20.08 1.20 14.10
CA PRO A 230 -21.33 0.43 14.11
C PRO A 230 -21.21 -0.99 13.52
N LYS A 231 -20.03 -1.38 13.02
CA LYS A 231 -19.81 -2.61 12.21
C LYS A 231 -18.85 -3.60 12.87
N VAL A 232 -18.02 -3.14 13.78
CA VAL A 232 -17.02 -3.95 14.50
C VAL A 232 -17.25 -3.85 16.00
N THR A 233 -16.95 -4.92 16.73
CA THR A 233 -17.14 -5.06 18.19
C THR A 233 -15.86 -5.49 18.85
#